data_AF-A0A946EMI0-F1
#
_entry.id   AF-A0A946EMI0-F1
#
_cell.length_a   1.000
_cell.length_b   1.000
_cell.length_c   1.000
_cell.angle_alpha   90.00
_cell.angle_beta   90.00
_cell.angle_gamma   90.00
#
_symmetry.space_group_name_H-M   'P 1'
#
loop_
_entity.id
_entity.type
_entity.pdbx_description
1 polymer ?
#
loop_
_entity_poly.entity_id
_entity_poly.type
_entity_poly.pdbx_seq_one_letter_code
_entity_poly.pdbx_strand_id
1 'polypeptide(L)'
;MSDYYDFIQCIKDGNPTALDYLAKKSDAHGPQRIVGCAEKVVGWLLGRKEDGTYEFPSVAGHVAANDNETLLGAAENGHLAIVDRLLQKNKDGTYECPDVVGSIADLSNEALHRAAENGHLAIVNRLLGKKADGTYAFPDVVANITTFRNYALRFAAENGHKAIVYRLLQKNKDATYEFPAVVANITADYNYALLGAVENGHKAIVETLLGKKEDSLYEFPDVVGGVAARDNYALRHAVFNVHHEMSHVLAQVS
;
A
#
# COMPACT_ATOMS: atom_id res chain seq x y z
N MET A 1 -32.10 1.07 8.04
CA MET A 1 -32.55 0.66 9.40
C MET A 1 -32.14 -0.78 9.71
N SER A 2 -32.08 -1.70 8.72
CA SER A 2 -31.49 -3.04 8.93
C SER A 2 -29.99 -2.99 9.21
N ASP A 3 -29.22 -2.20 8.45
CA ASP A 3 -27.75 -2.13 8.60
C ASP A 3 -27.26 -1.78 10.02
N TYR A 4 -28.00 -0.92 10.74
CA TYR A 4 -27.64 -0.53 12.11
C TYR A 4 -27.99 -1.64 13.12
N TYR A 5 -29.09 -2.35 12.90
CA TYR A 5 -29.50 -3.46 13.75
C TYR A 5 -28.58 -4.68 13.54
N ASP A 6 -28.20 -4.96 12.29
CA ASP A 6 -27.25 -6.00 11.94
C ASP A 6 -25.87 -5.69 12.50
N PHE A 7 -25.42 -4.43 12.44
CA PHE A 7 -24.17 -3.99 13.06
C PHE A 7 -24.16 -4.15 14.59
N ILE A 8 -25.22 -3.71 15.27
CA ILE A 8 -25.38 -3.87 16.73
C ILE A 8 -25.45 -5.36 17.12
N GLN A 9 -26.10 -6.18 16.30
CA GLN A 9 -26.21 -7.62 16.53
C GLN A 9 -24.86 -8.33 16.30
N CYS A 10 -24.10 -7.97 15.26
CA CYS A 10 -22.74 -8.47 15.03
C CYS A 10 -21.78 -8.11 16.19
N ILE A 11 -21.90 -6.90 16.76
CA ILE A 11 -21.15 -6.52 17.96
C ILE A 11 -21.55 -7.40 19.16
N LYS A 12 -22.85 -7.60 19.38
CA LYS A 12 -23.37 -8.43 20.49
C LYS A 12 -22.97 -9.89 20.39
N ASP A 13 -22.89 -10.41 19.17
CA ASP A 13 -22.53 -11.81 18.89
C ASP A 13 -21.00 -12.03 18.88
N GLY A 14 -20.20 -10.97 19.07
CA GLY A 14 -18.74 -11.05 19.04
C GLY A 14 -18.18 -11.44 17.68
N ASN A 15 -18.91 -11.14 16.60
CA ASN A 15 -18.57 -11.57 15.25
C ASN A 15 -17.48 -10.67 14.65
N PRO A 16 -16.34 -11.22 14.17
CA PRO A 16 -15.26 -10.44 13.55
C PRO A 16 -15.70 -9.59 12.35
N THR A 17 -16.83 -9.93 11.71
CA THR A 17 -17.37 -9.17 10.58
C THR A 17 -17.73 -7.72 10.92
N ALA A 18 -17.93 -7.37 12.19
CA ALA A 18 -18.18 -5.99 12.59
C ALA A 18 -16.95 -5.09 12.37
N LEU A 19 -15.74 -5.58 12.64
CA LEU A 19 -14.50 -4.83 12.41
C LEU A 19 -14.21 -4.72 10.91
N ASP A 20 -14.38 -5.81 10.16
CA ASP A 20 -14.25 -5.82 8.71
C ASP A 20 -15.23 -4.83 8.05
N TYR A 21 -16.51 -4.86 8.46
CA TYR A 21 -17.51 -3.94 7.97
C TYR A 21 -17.10 -2.48 8.19
N LEU A 22 -16.61 -2.13 9.38
CA LEU A 22 -16.14 -0.77 9.67
C LEU A 22 -14.91 -0.37 8.85
N ALA A 23 -13.99 -1.31 8.62
CA ALA A 23 -12.81 -1.09 7.81
C ALA A 23 -13.14 -0.83 6.33
N LYS A 24 -14.22 -1.43 5.81
CA LYS A 24 -14.67 -1.27 4.41
C LYS A 24 -15.64 -0.11 4.18
N LYS A 25 -16.53 0.21 5.12
CA LYS A 25 -17.68 1.12 4.89
C LYS A 25 -17.41 2.60 5.15
N SER A 26 -16.24 2.96 5.68
CA SER A 26 -16.00 4.34 6.10
C SER A 26 -15.95 5.35 4.93
N ASP A 27 -15.93 4.87 3.66
CA ASP A 27 -15.96 5.69 2.43
C ASP A 27 -17.27 5.67 1.61
N ALA A 28 -18.38 5.10 2.09
CA ALA A 28 -19.66 5.17 1.38
C ALA A 28 -20.28 6.59 1.44
N HIS A 29 -19.66 7.57 0.78
CA HIS A 29 -20.15 8.95 0.54
C HIS A 29 -20.80 9.64 1.76
N GLY A 30 -20.32 9.32 2.96
CA GLY A 30 -20.83 9.84 4.21
C GLY A 30 -20.00 11.02 4.72
N PRO A 31 -20.60 12.02 5.39
CA PRO A 31 -19.85 13.12 5.98
C PRO A 31 -18.79 12.57 6.94
N GLN A 32 -17.62 13.22 7.03
CA GLN A 32 -16.45 12.92 7.90
C GLN A 32 -16.79 12.45 9.34
N ARG A 33 -18.01 12.72 9.81
CA ARG A 33 -18.61 12.14 11.02
C ARG A 33 -18.65 10.60 11.05
N ILE A 34 -18.81 9.90 9.92
CA ILE A 34 -18.89 8.42 9.90
C ILE A 34 -17.51 7.78 10.09
N VAL A 35 -16.46 8.31 9.46
CA VAL A 35 -15.06 7.87 9.64
C VAL A 35 -14.64 8.00 11.11
N GLY A 36 -14.86 9.18 11.70
CA GLY A 36 -14.57 9.39 13.13
C GLY A 36 -15.45 8.56 14.07
N CYS A 37 -16.59 8.05 13.61
CA CYS A 37 -17.38 7.06 14.34
C CYS A 37 -16.77 5.66 14.21
N ALA A 38 -16.36 5.23 13.02
CA ALA A 38 -15.73 3.93 12.81
C ALA A 38 -14.43 3.78 13.63
N GLU A 39 -13.56 4.78 13.61
CA GLU A 39 -12.33 4.81 14.41
C GLU A 39 -12.60 4.68 15.92
N LYS A 40 -13.58 5.44 16.42
CA LYS A 40 -13.97 5.38 17.84
C LYS A 40 -14.59 4.03 18.21
N VAL A 41 -15.36 3.44 17.30
CA VAL A 41 -15.97 2.13 17.53
C VAL A 41 -14.93 1.02 17.47
N VAL A 42 -13.98 1.04 16.53
CA VAL A 42 -12.85 0.09 16.52
C VAL A 42 -12.00 0.25 17.78
N GLY A 43 -11.70 1.50 18.19
CA GLY A 43 -10.99 1.79 19.43
C GLY A 43 -11.72 1.25 20.67
N TRP A 44 -13.03 1.41 20.73
CA TRP A 44 -13.88 0.89 21.80
C TRP A 44 -14.01 -0.64 21.79
N LEU A 45 -14.18 -1.26 20.62
CA LEU A 45 -14.24 -2.72 20.46
C LEU A 45 -12.92 -3.39 20.84
N LEU A 46 -11.80 -2.71 20.60
CA LEU A 46 -10.48 -3.13 21.05
C LEU A 46 -10.13 -2.54 22.44
N GLY A 47 -11.11 -2.02 23.17
CA GLY A 47 -10.92 -1.48 24.53
C GLY A 47 -10.33 -2.51 25.48
N ARG A 48 -9.56 -2.07 26.46
CA ARG A 48 -8.88 -2.92 27.45
C ARG A 48 -9.31 -2.55 28.86
N LYS A 49 -9.46 -3.56 29.70
CA LYS A 49 -9.64 -3.41 31.15
C LYS A 49 -8.30 -3.07 31.81
N GLU A 50 -8.35 -2.64 33.07
CA GLU A 50 -7.16 -2.30 33.87
C GLU A 50 -6.17 -3.47 34.01
N ASP A 51 -6.67 -4.71 33.94
CA ASP A 51 -5.87 -5.94 33.97
C ASP A 51 -5.17 -6.28 32.64
N GLY A 52 -5.34 -5.45 31.61
CA GLY A 52 -4.76 -5.66 30.28
C GLY A 52 -5.50 -6.68 29.41
N THR A 53 -6.64 -7.21 29.82
CA THR A 53 -7.50 -8.03 28.96
C THR A 53 -8.41 -7.16 28.10
N TYR A 54 -8.86 -7.69 26.95
CA TYR A 54 -9.84 -6.98 26.12
C TYR A 54 -11.19 -6.88 26.85
N GLU A 55 -11.84 -5.72 26.73
CA GLU A 55 -13.24 -5.56 27.13
C GLU A 55 -14.15 -6.52 26.35
N PHE A 56 -13.79 -6.77 25.09
CA PHE A 56 -14.45 -7.72 24.18
C PHE A 56 -13.46 -8.79 23.66
N PRO A 57 -13.10 -9.80 24.48
CA PRO A 57 -12.12 -10.82 24.09
C PRO A 57 -12.50 -11.63 22.86
N SER A 58 -13.80 -11.84 22.61
CA SER A 58 -14.29 -12.53 21.42
C SER A 58 -14.00 -11.74 20.14
N VAL A 59 -14.13 -10.41 20.17
CA VAL A 59 -13.85 -9.55 19.02
C VAL A 59 -12.35 -9.47 18.78
N ALA A 60 -11.57 -9.26 19.85
CA ALA A 60 -10.13 -9.14 19.74
C ALA A 60 -9.42 -10.47 19.41
N GLY A 61 -9.93 -11.61 19.86
CA GLY A 61 -9.40 -12.93 19.52
C GLY A 61 -9.60 -13.32 18.04
N HIS A 62 -10.44 -12.59 17.31
CA HIS A 62 -10.69 -12.79 15.87
C HIS A 62 -10.26 -11.57 15.02
N VAL A 63 -9.51 -10.62 15.59
CA VAL A 63 -9.11 -9.40 14.87
C VAL A 63 -8.26 -9.67 13.62
N ALA A 64 -7.51 -10.78 13.62
CA ALA A 64 -6.75 -11.28 12.48
C ALA A 64 -7.49 -12.37 11.67
N ALA A 65 -8.76 -12.66 12.00
CA ALA A 65 -9.55 -13.65 11.27
C ALA A 65 -9.74 -13.26 9.79
N ASN A 66 -10.12 -14.25 8.98
CA ASN A 66 -10.30 -14.10 7.53
C ASN A 66 -9.07 -13.47 6.86
N ASP A 67 -7.88 -13.98 7.17
CA ASP A 67 -6.63 -13.52 6.57
C ASP A 67 -6.38 -12.01 6.77
N ASN A 68 -6.66 -11.52 7.99
CA ASN A 68 -6.45 -10.12 8.38
C ASN A 68 -7.33 -9.12 7.61
N GLU A 69 -8.56 -9.52 7.26
CA GLU A 69 -9.51 -8.76 6.43
C GLU A 69 -9.72 -7.31 6.90
N THR A 70 -9.73 -7.09 8.22
CA THR A 70 -9.87 -5.75 8.80
C THR A 70 -8.67 -4.85 8.43
N LEU A 71 -7.45 -5.38 8.49
CA LEU A 71 -6.26 -4.64 8.05
C LEU A 71 -6.31 -4.40 6.54
N LEU A 72 -6.70 -5.41 5.75
CA LEU A 72 -6.80 -5.31 4.30
C LEU A 72 -7.81 -4.23 3.88
N GLY A 73 -9.00 -4.23 4.45
CA GLY A 73 -10.04 -3.23 4.19
C GLY A 73 -9.58 -1.82 4.62
N ALA A 74 -8.94 -1.69 5.77
CA ALA A 74 -8.42 -0.39 6.22
C ALA A 74 -7.29 0.12 5.32
N ALA A 75 -6.44 -0.78 4.82
CA ALA A 75 -5.36 -0.44 3.89
C ALA A 75 -5.88 -0.03 2.51
N GLU A 76 -6.90 -0.74 2.00
CA GLU A 76 -7.56 -0.47 0.73
C GLU A 76 -8.29 0.87 0.71
N ASN A 77 -8.94 1.25 1.82
CA ASN A 77 -9.74 2.48 1.93
C ASN A 77 -8.99 3.62 2.64
N GLY A 78 -7.70 3.46 2.95
CA GLY A 78 -6.89 4.57 3.47
C GLY A 78 -7.16 4.96 4.93
N HIS A 79 -7.77 4.07 5.72
CA HIS A 79 -8.13 4.32 7.11
C HIS A 79 -6.94 4.13 8.05
N LEU A 80 -5.98 5.06 7.97
CA LEU A 80 -4.73 5.01 8.74
C LEU A 80 -4.96 4.85 10.25
N ALA A 81 -5.96 5.53 10.83
CA ALA A 81 -6.22 5.42 12.26
C ALA A 81 -6.64 4.00 12.69
N ILE A 82 -7.36 3.28 11.83
CA ILE A 82 -7.70 1.87 12.07
C ILE A 82 -6.42 1.02 11.97
N VAL A 83 -5.59 1.24 10.94
CA VAL A 83 -4.28 0.56 10.81
C VAL A 83 -3.39 0.82 12.03
N ASP A 84 -3.31 2.05 12.51
CA ASP A 84 -2.51 2.41 13.68
C ASP A 84 -3.05 1.80 14.97
N ARG A 85 -4.37 1.70 15.12
CA ARG A 85 -5.00 1.01 16.25
C ARG A 85 -4.70 -0.50 16.22
N LEU A 86 -4.82 -1.13 15.06
CA LEU A 86 -4.51 -2.56 14.88
C LEU A 86 -3.03 -2.86 15.15
N LEU A 87 -2.14 -1.94 14.75
CA LEU A 87 -0.69 -2.04 14.94
C LEU A 87 -0.20 -1.33 16.21
N GLN A 88 -1.10 -1.07 17.16
CA GLN A 88 -0.76 -0.39 18.40
C GLN A 88 0.06 -1.30 19.31
N LYS A 89 0.98 -0.66 20.04
CA LYS A 89 1.82 -1.34 21.03
C LYS A 89 1.35 -1.03 22.44
N ASN A 90 1.45 -2.05 23.29
CA ASN A 90 1.37 -1.95 24.74
C ASN A 90 2.56 -1.13 25.29
N LYS A 91 2.46 -0.73 26.57
CA LYS A 91 3.53 0.00 27.28
C LYS A 91 4.85 -0.77 27.34
N ASP A 92 4.79 -2.10 27.30
CA ASP A 92 5.96 -2.98 27.29
C ASP A 92 6.59 -3.15 25.89
N GLY A 93 6.02 -2.51 24.86
CA GLY A 93 6.51 -2.54 23.48
C GLY A 93 6.02 -3.72 22.65
N THR A 94 5.25 -4.64 23.23
CA THR A 94 4.57 -5.72 22.49
C THR A 94 3.38 -5.17 21.70
N TYR A 95 2.97 -5.84 20.63
CA TYR A 95 1.76 -5.44 19.90
C TYR A 95 0.50 -5.89 20.62
N GLU A 96 -0.52 -5.04 20.64
CA GLU A 96 -1.81 -5.35 21.24
C GLU A 96 -2.50 -6.51 20.51
N CYS A 97 -2.43 -6.50 19.17
CA CYS A 97 -2.93 -7.55 18.28
C CYS A 97 -1.74 -8.29 17.66
N PRO A 98 -1.09 -9.22 18.37
CA PRO A 98 0.09 -9.92 17.85
C PRO A 98 -0.23 -10.78 16.62
N ASP A 99 -1.44 -11.33 16.53
CA ASP A 99 -1.86 -12.16 15.38
C ASP A 99 -1.94 -11.34 14.08
N VAL A 100 -2.42 -10.08 14.16
CA VAL A 100 -2.44 -9.15 13.01
C VAL A 100 -1.04 -8.87 12.50
N VAL A 101 -0.09 -8.75 13.43
CA VAL A 101 1.31 -8.50 13.09
C VAL A 101 1.99 -9.77 12.58
N GLY A 102 1.64 -10.92 13.13
CA GLY A 102 2.13 -12.23 12.69
C GLY A 102 1.73 -12.56 11.26
N SER A 103 0.55 -12.12 10.82
CA SER A 103 0.04 -12.30 9.46
C SER A 103 0.12 -11.04 8.58
N ILE A 104 0.90 -10.02 8.97
CA ILE A 104 0.91 -8.72 8.28
C ILE A 104 1.42 -8.81 6.83
N ALA A 105 2.26 -9.80 6.53
CA ALA A 105 2.82 -10.06 5.22
C ALA A 105 2.15 -11.26 4.52
N ASP A 106 1.13 -11.87 5.15
CA ASP A 106 0.37 -12.97 4.56
C ASP A 106 -0.35 -12.52 3.28
N LEU A 107 -0.84 -13.51 2.53
CA LEU A 107 -1.41 -13.30 1.20
C LEU A 107 -0.47 -12.49 0.29
N SER A 108 0.84 -12.69 0.46
CA SER A 108 1.87 -12.06 -0.37
C SER A 108 1.83 -10.53 -0.29
N ASN A 109 1.77 -9.94 0.92
CA ASN A 109 1.76 -8.50 1.16
C ASN A 109 0.51 -7.76 0.63
N GLU A 110 -0.66 -8.38 0.71
CA GLU A 110 -1.88 -7.80 0.15
C GLU A 110 -2.24 -6.43 0.74
N ALA A 111 -2.00 -6.19 2.04
CA ALA A 111 -2.22 -4.88 2.66
C ALA A 111 -1.37 -3.77 2.00
N LEU A 112 -0.10 -4.06 1.69
CA LEU A 112 0.79 -3.11 1.00
C LEU A 112 0.32 -2.87 -0.44
N HIS A 113 -0.12 -3.92 -1.13
CA HIS A 113 -0.63 -3.85 -2.49
C HIS A 113 -1.87 -2.96 -2.58
N ARG A 114 -2.88 -3.21 -1.75
CA ARG A 114 -4.12 -2.43 -1.74
C ARG A 114 -3.87 -0.97 -1.38
N ALA A 115 -3.00 -0.69 -0.40
CA ALA A 115 -2.62 0.68 -0.05
C ALA A 115 -1.86 1.40 -1.19
N ALA A 116 -0.99 0.69 -1.91
CA ALA A 116 -0.23 1.24 -3.02
C ALA A 116 -1.12 1.52 -4.25
N GLU A 117 -1.98 0.57 -4.60
CA GLU A 117 -2.93 0.66 -5.71
C GLU A 117 -3.93 1.81 -5.51
N ASN A 118 -4.40 2.04 -4.28
CA ASN A 118 -5.36 3.09 -3.94
C ASN A 118 -4.72 4.42 -3.49
N GLY A 119 -3.38 4.53 -3.49
CA GLY A 119 -2.71 5.82 -3.26
C GLY A 119 -2.56 6.24 -1.80
N HIS A 120 -2.72 5.31 -0.86
CA HIS A 120 -2.64 5.57 0.58
C HIS A 120 -1.21 5.56 1.12
N LEU A 121 -0.43 6.58 0.74
CA LEU A 121 0.98 6.73 1.12
C LEU A 121 1.23 6.60 2.63
N ALA A 122 0.34 7.14 3.47
CA ALA A 122 0.54 7.10 4.92
C ALA A 122 0.53 5.66 5.45
N ILE A 123 -0.31 4.79 4.88
CA ILE A 123 -0.35 3.36 5.21
C ILE A 123 0.87 2.64 4.64
N VAL A 124 1.28 2.93 3.40
CA VAL A 124 2.54 2.41 2.83
C VAL A 124 3.74 2.75 3.73
N ASN A 125 3.83 3.99 4.20
CA ASN A 125 4.88 4.42 5.13
C ASN A 125 4.78 3.74 6.48
N ARG A 126 3.57 3.45 6.97
CA ARG A 126 3.36 2.75 8.22
C ARG A 126 3.84 1.29 8.14
N LEU A 127 3.47 0.59 7.04
CA LEU A 127 3.85 -0.80 6.78
C LEU A 127 5.35 -0.95 6.46
N LEU A 128 5.97 0.06 5.83
CA LEU A 128 7.41 0.11 5.54
C LEU A 128 8.20 0.95 6.56
N GLY A 129 7.62 1.18 7.74
CA GLY A 129 8.19 2.04 8.77
C GLY A 129 9.41 1.41 9.44
N LYS A 130 10.40 2.24 9.79
CA LYS A 130 11.55 1.83 10.60
C LYS A 130 11.32 2.15 12.08
N LYS A 131 11.86 1.32 12.95
CA LYS A 131 11.99 1.56 14.40
C LYS A 131 13.11 2.56 14.66
N ALA A 132 13.24 3.00 15.91
CA ALA A 132 14.29 3.95 16.32
C ALA A 132 15.71 3.42 16.10
N ASP A 133 15.90 2.10 16.11
CA ASP A 133 17.18 1.43 15.83
C ASP A 133 17.51 1.31 14.32
N GLY A 134 16.64 1.81 13.44
CA GLY A 134 16.81 1.77 11.99
C GLY A 134 16.34 0.46 11.33
N THR A 135 15.94 -0.55 12.10
CA THR A 135 15.35 -1.79 11.57
C THR A 135 13.90 -1.58 11.16
N TYR A 136 13.36 -2.37 10.22
CA TYR A 136 11.95 -2.27 9.86
C TYR A 136 11.04 -2.81 10.97
N ALA A 137 9.91 -2.13 11.18
CA ALA A 137 8.87 -2.56 12.09
C ALA A 137 8.30 -3.94 11.70
N PHE A 138 8.22 -4.19 10.39
CA PHE A 138 7.68 -5.39 9.77
C PHE A 138 8.65 -5.92 8.69
N PRO A 139 9.70 -6.66 9.09
CA PRO A 139 10.73 -7.15 8.16
C PRO A 139 10.17 -8.05 7.04
N ASP A 140 9.17 -8.87 7.33
CA ASP A 140 8.56 -9.78 6.35
C ASP A 140 7.85 -9.01 5.23
N VAL A 141 7.27 -7.85 5.53
CA VAL A 141 6.70 -6.95 4.51
C VAL A 141 7.79 -6.47 3.56
N VAL A 142 8.95 -6.12 4.08
CA VAL A 142 10.08 -5.65 3.26
C VAL A 142 10.70 -6.79 2.45
N ALA A 143 10.81 -7.98 3.04
CA ALA A 143 11.32 -9.17 2.35
C ALA A 143 10.46 -9.55 1.13
N ASN A 144 9.15 -9.35 1.24
CA ASN A 144 8.16 -9.68 0.20
C ASN A 144 7.70 -8.44 -0.61
N ILE A 145 8.43 -7.33 -0.57
CA ILE A 145 8.01 -6.06 -1.19
C ILE A 145 7.81 -6.14 -2.71
N THR A 146 8.43 -7.12 -3.36
CA THR A 146 8.38 -7.33 -4.82
C THR A 146 7.43 -8.44 -5.26
N THR A 147 6.60 -8.95 -4.35
CA THR A 147 5.69 -10.07 -4.68
C THR A 147 4.72 -9.68 -5.79
N PHE A 148 4.22 -10.69 -6.51
CA PHE A 148 3.41 -10.51 -7.73
C PHE A 148 4.07 -9.56 -8.75
N ARG A 149 5.39 -9.74 -8.95
CA ARG A 149 6.16 -9.01 -9.96
C ARG A 149 6.10 -7.49 -9.73
N ASN A 150 6.46 -7.04 -8.53
CA ASN A 150 6.45 -5.63 -8.15
C ASN A 150 5.04 -4.98 -8.21
N TYR A 151 4.01 -5.68 -7.72
CA TYR A 151 2.62 -5.20 -7.76
C TYR A 151 2.46 -3.78 -7.21
N ALA A 152 3.02 -3.51 -6.01
CA ALA A 152 2.92 -2.19 -5.38
C ALA A 152 3.46 -1.06 -6.28
N LEU A 153 4.62 -1.27 -6.93
CA LEU A 153 5.20 -0.26 -7.84
C LEU A 153 4.36 -0.11 -9.10
N ARG A 154 3.93 -1.23 -9.70
CA ARG A 154 3.17 -1.26 -10.94
C ARG A 154 1.85 -0.49 -10.84
N PHE A 155 1.02 -0.84 -9.87
CA PHE A 155 -0.29 -0.25 -9.73
C PHE A 155 -0.22 1.18 -9.17
N ALA A 156 0.77 1.49 -8.33
CA ALA A 156 1.04 2.88 -7.96
C ALA A 156 1.46 3.73 -9.19
N ALA A 157 2.20 3.15 -10.13
CA ALA A 157 2.61 3.84 -11.35
C ALA A 157 1.45 3.99 -12.35
N GLU A 158 0.66 2.93 -12.55
CA GLU A 158 -0.53 2.90 -13.40
C GLU A 158 -1.60 3.90 -12.94
N ASN A 159 -1.87 3.97 -11.63
CA ASN A 159 -2.88 4.86 -11.05
C ASN A 159 -2.35 6.27 -10.73
N GLY A 160 -1.10 6.58 -11.03
CA GLY A 160 -0.57 7.94 -10.90
C GLY A 160 -0.16 8.35 -9.48
N HIS A 161 0.01 7.39 -8.56
CA HIS A 161 0.38 7.60 -7.16
C HIS A 161 1.88 7.89 -7.00
N LYS A 162 2.31 9.04 -7.55
CA LYS A 162 3.71 9.50 -7.60
C LYS A 162 4.42 9.40 -6.25
N ALA A 163 3.77 9.79 -5.15
CA ALA A 163 4.41 9.77 -3.84
C ALA A 163 4.77 8.36 -3.36
N ILE A 164 3.99 7.35 -3.77
CA ILE A 164 4.25 5.94 -3.46
C ILE A 164 5.38 5.41 -4.35
N VAL A 165 5.38 5.73 -5.65
CA VAL A 165 6.50 5.41 -6.55
C VAL A 165 7.81 5.97 -5.98
N TYR A 166 7.81 7.20 -5.50
CA TYR A 166 9.00 7.83 -4.91
C TYR A 166 9.42 7.15 -3.61
N ARG A 167 8.46 6.76 -2.77
CA ARG A 167 8.74 6.02 -1.54
C ARG A 167 9.37 4.66 -1.81
N LEU A 168 8.89 3.94 -2.83
CA LEU A 168 9.39 2.62 -3.24
C LEU A 168 10.74 2.69 -3.95
N LEU A 169 11.05 3.80 -4.62
CA LEU A 169 12.33 4.06 -5.28
C LEU A 169 13.22 5.02 -4.48
N GLN A 170 12.97 5.19 -3.18
CA GLN A 170 13.74 6.14 -2.39
C GLN A 170 15.16 5.64 -2.14
N LYS A 171 16.10 6.58 -2.08
CA LYS A 171 17.49 6.32 -1.72
C LYS A 171 17.76 6.68 -0.26
N ASN A 172 18.65 5.92 0.36
CA ASN A 172 19.30 6.24 1.62
C ASN A 172 20.29 7.41 1.44
N LYS A 173 20.85 7.90 2.56
CA LYS A 173 21.81 9.01 2.56
C LYS A 173 23.11 8.73 1.79
N ASP A 174 23.47 7.46 1.65
CA ASP A 174 24.64 6.98 0.90
C ASP A 174 24.34 6.77 -0.60
N ALA A 175 23.21 7.29 -1.08
CA ALA A 175 22.71 7.17 -2.45
C ALA A 175 22.38 5.72 -2.91
N THR A 176 22.35 4.75 -1.99
CA THR A 176 21.84 3.41 -2.26
C THR A 176 20.32 3.37 -2.18
N TYR A 177 19.66 2.50 -2.93
CA TYR A 177 18.21 2.33 -2.81
C TYR A 177 17.83 1.68 -1.48
N GLU A 178 16.80 2.21 -0.83
CA GLU A 178 16.28 1.63 0.41
C GLU A 178 15.68 0.23 0.15
N PHE A 179 15.10 0.01 -1.03
CA PHE A 179 14.57 -1.27 -1.47
C PHE A 179 15.25 -1.73 -2.78
N PRO A 180 16.47 -2.28 -2.72
CA PRO A 180 17.19 -2.72 -3.92
C PRO A 180 16.44 -3.77 -4.73
N ALA A 181 15.65 -4.63 -4.07
CA ALA A 181 14.84 -5.65 -4.74
C ALA A 181 13.79 -5.04 -5.69
N VAL A 182 13.18 -3.90 -5.31
CA VAL A 182 12.23 -3.17 -6.15
C VAL A 182 12.92 -2.72 -7.45
N VAL A 183 14.12 -2.14 -7.32
CA VAL A 183 14.92 -1.69 -8.48
C VAL A 183 15.38 -2.85 -9.35
N ALA A 184 15.85 -3.95 -8.75
CA ALA A 184 16.25 -5.14 -9.49
C ALA A 184 15.11 -5.75 -10.32
N ASN A 185 13.86 -5.50 -9.91
CA ASN A 185 12.65 -5.96 -10.59
C ASN A 185 11.88 -4.80 -11.27
N ILE A 186 12.52 -3.66 -11.53
CA ILE A 186 11.82 -2.47 -12.05
C ILE A 186 11.16 -2.71 -13.42
N THR A 187 11.72 -3.62 -14.22
CA THR A 187 11.18 -4.06 -15.52
C THR A 187 10.25 -5.28 -15.42
N ALA A 188 9.89 -5.69 -14.20
CA ALA A 188 9.05 -6.86 -13.98
C ALA A 188 7.70 -6.74 -14.66
N ASP A 189 7.17 -7.91 -15.04
CA ASP A 189 6.02 -8.03 -15.92
C ASP A 189 6.15 -7.09 -17.11
N TYR A 190 7.18 -7.30 -17.93
CA TYR A 190 7.21 -6.66 -19.24
C TYR A 190 7.32 -5.13 -19.22
N ASN A 191 7.95 -4.57 -18.19
CA ASN A 191 8.06 -3.14 -17.94
C ASN A 191 6.71 -2.46 -17.64
N TYR A 192 5.77 -3.19 -17.02
CA TYR A 192 4.40 -2.74 -16.80
C TYR A 192 4.29 -1.43 -16.03
N ALA A 193 5.14 -1.19 -15.02
CA ALA A 193 5.11 0.06 -14.27
C ALA A 193 5.30 1.28 -15.19
N LEU A 194 6.21 1.20 -16.16
CA LEU A 194 6.40 2.25 -17.16
C LEU A 194 5.20 2.31 -18.12
N LEU A 195 4.74 1.15 -18.61
CA LEU A 195 3.62 1.07 -19.56
C LEU A 195 2.34 1.67 -18.99
N GLY A 196 1.92 1.25 -17.80
CA GLY A 196 0.72 1.77 -17.14
C GLY A 196 0.82 3.27 -16.86
N ALA A 197 1.98 3.77 -16.44
CA ALA A 197 2.20 5.21 -16.27
C ALA A 197 2.12 5.99 -17.59
N VAL A 198 2.60 5.41 -18.70
CA VAL A 198 2.49 6.01 -20.05
C VAL A 198 1.05 6.00 -20.54
N GLU A 199 0.36 4.87 -20.40
CA GLU A 199 -1.02 4.68 -20.85
C GLU A 199 -1.99 5.64 -20.18
N ASN A 200 -1.75 5.96 -18.90
CA ASN A 200 -2.55 6.90 -18.12
C ASN A 200 -1.96 8.33 -18.06
N GLY A 201 -0.89 8.60 -18.82
CA GLY A 201 -0.34 9.95 -18.98
C GLY A 201 0.41 10.52 -17.77
N HIS A 202 0.93 9.67 -16.87
CA HIS A 202 1.60 10.06 -15.64
C HIS A 202 3.07 10.44 -15.84
N LYS A 203 3.29 11.58 -16.50
CA LYS A 203 4.61 12.13 -16.87
C LYS A 203 5.69 12.03 -15.80
N ALA A 204 5.42 12.53 -14.60
CA ALA A 204 6.41 12.59 -13.54
C ALA A 204 6.86 11.19 -13.08
N ILE A 205 5.97 10.19 -13.19
CA ILE A 205 6.28 8.79 -12.90
C ILE A 205 7.13 8.20 -14.03
N VAL A 206 6.76 8.47 -15.29
CA VAL A 206 7.54 8.05 -16.47
C VAL A 206 8.97 8.58 -16.40
N GLU A 207 9.16 9.87 -16.12
CA GLU A 207 10.48 10.48 -15.97
C GLU A 207 11.29 9.83 -14.85
N THR A 208 10.63 9.47 -13.75
CA THR A 208 11.24 8.80 -12.60
C THR A 208 11.65 7.37 -12.94
N LEU A 209 10.80 6.61 -13.63
CA LEU A 209 11.07 5.23 -14.05
C LEU A 209 12.09 5.13 -15.19
N LEU A 210 12.22 6.17 -16.02
CA LEU A 210 13.34 6.28 -16.97
C LEU A 210 14.65 6.61 -16.24
N GLY A 211 14.57 7.32 -15.10
CA GLY A 211 15.73 7.61 -14.26
C GLY A 211 16.73 8.54 -14.94
N LYS A 212 16.27 9.54 -15.70
CA LYS A 212 17.13 10.47 -16.43
C LYS A 212 18.04 11.24 -15.47
N LYS A 213 19.35 11.14 -15.63
CA LYS A 213 20.37 11.91 -14.89
C LYS A 213 20.80 13.15 -15.69
N GLU A 214 21.44 14.10 -15.01
CA GLU A 214 21.88 15.39 -15.58
C GLU A 214 22.87 15.23 -16.76
N ASP A 215 23.59 14.12 -16.83
CA ASP A 215 24.55 13.78 -17.89
C ASP A 215 23.94 13.00 -19.06
N SER A 216 22.60 12.95 -19.16
CA SER A 216 21.85 12.14 -20.13
C SER A 216 22.07 10.62 -20.01
N LEU A 217 22.68 10.14 -18.92
CA LEU A 217 22.66 8.72 -18.57
C LEU A 217 21.34 8.37 -17.89
N TYR A 218 20.83 7.18 -18.16
CA TYR A 218 19.64 6.65 -17.50
C TYR A 218 20.05 5.77 -16.34
N GLU A 219 19.45 6.02 -15.18
CA GLU A 219 19.67 5.23 -13.98
C GLU A 219 19.18 3.79 -14.13
N PHE A 220 18.15 3.58 -14.97
CA PHE A 220 17.57 2.29 -15.25
C PHE A 220 17.74 1.93 -16.74
N PRO A 221 18.95 1.52 -17.16
CA PRO A 221 19.22 1.22 -18.58
C PRO A 221 18.34 0.09 -19.12
N ASP A 222 17.98 -0.89 -18.29
CA ASP A 222 17.10 -2.00 -18.67
C ASP A 222 15.67 -1.53 -18.99
N VAL A 223 15.19 -0.49 -18.28
CA VAL A 223 13.89 0.12 -18.57
C VAL A 223 13.91 0.75 -19.95
N VAL A 224 14.97 1.50 -20.27
CA VAL A 224 15.15 2.17 -21.56
C VAL A 224 15.33 1.17 -22.69
N GLY A 225 16.19 0.16 -22.51
CA GLY A 225 16.34 -0.92 -23.49
C GLY A 225 15.03 -1.66 -23.77
N GLY A 226 14.19 -1.84 -22.75
CA GLY A 226 12.85 -2.42 -22.88
C GLY A 226 11.88 -1.59 -23.71
N VAL A 227 11.99 -0.24 -23.70
CA VAL A 227 11.20 0.65 -24.56
C VAL A 227 11.50 0.41 -26.03
N ALA A 228 12.79 0.30 -26.38
CA ALA A 228 13.26 0.12 -27.76
C ALA A 228 13.07 -1.31 -28.29
N ALA A 229 13.16 -2.33 -27.43
CA ALA A 229 13.20 -3.74 -27.87
C ALA A 229 11.84 -4.34 -28.29
N ARG A 230 10.70 -3.75 -27.89
CA ARG A 230 9.37 -4.36 -28.08
C ARG A 230 8.53 -3.64 -29.13
N ASP A 231 9.09 -3.48 -30.32
CA ASP A 231 8.43 -2.82 -31.46
C ASP A 231 7.87 -1.42 -31.11
N ASN A 232 8.54 -0.75 -30.15
CA ASN A 232 8.13 0.52 -29.58
C ASN A 232 6.70 0.52 -28.99
N TYR A 233 6.25 -0.59 -28.38
CA TYR A 233 4.89 -0.73 -27.84
C TYR A 233 4.47 0.44 -26.96
N ALA A 234 5.30 0.83 -25.98
CA ALA A 234 5.07 1.99 -25.12
C ALA A 234 4.87 3.29 -25.92
N LEU A 235 5.71 3.52 -26.94
CA LEU A 235 5.65 4.70 -27.80
C LEU A 235 4.42 4.67 -28.72
N ARG A 236 4.08 3.52 -29.30
CA ARG A 236 2.89 3.34 -30.15
C ARG A 236 1.61 3.62 -29.37
N HIS A 237 1.52 3.10 -28.15
CA HIS A 237 0.38 3.34 -27.26
C HIS A 237 0.30 4.80 -26.80
N ALA A 238 1.43 5.44 -26.45
CA ALA A 238 1.48 6.86 -26.12
C ALA A 238 0.98 7.76 -27.26
N VAL A 239 1.35 7.43 -28.51
CA VAL A 239 0.91 8.14 -29.72
C VAL A 239 -0.58 7.93 -29.99
N PHE A 240 -1.08 6.70 -29.78
CA PHE A 240 -2.49 6.35 -30.03
C PHE A 240 -3.44 7.00 -29.02
N ASN A 241 -3.05 7.11 -27.75
CA ASN A 241 -3.88 7.68 -26.67
C ASN A 241 -3.82 9.22 -26.57
N VAL A 242 -3.31 9.92 -27.61
CA VAL A 242 -3.22 11.40 -27.68
C VAL A 242 -2.35 12.03 -26.58
N HIS A 243 -1.56 11.24 -25.86
CA HIS A 243 -0.57 11.76 -24.91
C HIS A 243 0.69 12.24 -25.66
N HIS A 244 0.56 13.35 -26.38
CA HIS A 244 1.65 13.97 -27.15
C HIS A 244 2.89 14.28 -26.31
N GLU A 245 2.70 14.59 -25.02
CA GLU A 245 3.83 14.77 -24.10
C GLU A 245 4.57 13.46 -23.81
N MET A 246 3.87 12.33 -23.71
CA MET A 246 4.49 11.03 -23.40
C MET A 246 5.29 10.49 -24.57
N SER A 247 4.78 10.68 -25.78
CA SER A 247 5.50 10.33 -27.00
C SER A 247 6.78 11.15 -27.16
N HIS A 248 6.79 12.44 -26.78
CA HIS A 248 8.02 13.22 -26.75
C HIS A 248 9.02 12.72 -25.70
N VAL A 249 8.57 12.37 -24.49
CA VAL A 249 9.44 11.81 -23.43
C VAL A 249 10.05 10.48 -23.87
N LEU A 250 9.26 9.57 -24.44
CA LEU A 250 9.73 8.26 -24.89
C LEU A 250 10.61 8.35 -26.16
N ALA A 251 10.37 9.33 -27.04
CA ALA A 251 11.21 9.56 -28.21
C ALA A 251 12.62 10.04 -27.84
N GLN A 252 12.83 10.61 -26.65
CA GLN A 252 14.18 10.95 -26.17
C GLN A 252 15.01 9.73 -25.73
N VAL A 253 14.36 8.57 -25.55
CA VAL A 253 15.00 7.36 -25.01
C VAL A 253 15.01 6.18 -26.00
N SER A 254 14.36 6.33 -27.16
CA SER A 254 14.27 5.32 -28.23
C SER A 254 15.32 5.59 -29.31
#